data_AF-A0A7R9ZZ31-F1
#
_entry.id   AF-A0A7R9ZZ31-F1
#
_cell.length_a   1.000
_cell.length_b   1.000
_cell.length_c   1.000
_cell.angle_alpha   90.00
_cell.angle_beta   90.00
_cell.angle_gamma   90.00
#
_symmetry.space_group_name_H-M   'P 1'
#
loop_
_entity.id
_entity.type
_entity.pdbx_description
1 polymer ?
#
loop_
_entity_poly.entity_id
_entity_poly.type
_entity_poly.pdbx_seq_one_letter_code
_entity_poly.pdbx_strand_id
1 'polypeptide(L)'
;VVSCFKNLKCLHHCFNFDKRGTAWEKVWRDSRSIPINDLEDMLLERAKEFQQTHRNLRLEALPEHLKDGLRGRAEGGEWRDEYQRPTQEGKRQWKTWIQGLREVDVVIAADGTSSLTRESFNDTFQRVLLGEVEGQKATDYALGLGLESSEADFYTQPQKYNTAITLGQNRLLLNSLSGTRGYLNIRLTKAEFDEFERLAQTRCTFGSPCALWPRTGGDIPTLQVLRNRMGILDAYMREGLELFGLGEANVQTIECFQLTPAYVKNFWCRLETGQLMLLIGDAAISHHFWPGRGMNTGLKAACMAARCLWKEYVSGRLGGQGKSKQPAASPAASSGWWPTTSSTPPA
;
A
#
# COMPACT_ATOMS: atom_id res chain seq x y z
N VAL A 1 -8.45 -1.61 -5.23
CA VAL A 1 -9.55 -0.71 -5.68
C VAL A 1 -9.28 -0.31 -7.13
N VAL A 2 -10.27 -0.43 -8.01
CA VAL A 2 -10.22 0.22 -9.34
C VAL A 2 -11.10 1.45 -9.25
N SER A 3 -10.53 2.62 -9.47
CA SER A 3 -11.25 3.89 -9.38
C SER A 3 -11.48 4.46 -10.77
N CYS A 4 -12.72 4.83 -11.01
CA CYS A 4 -13.23 5.31 -12.29
C CYS A 4 -13.59 6.79 -12.14
N PHE A 5 -12.95 7.66 -12.94
CA PHE A 5 -13.13 9.10 -12.78
C PHE A 5 -13.79 9.72 -14.02
N LYS A 6 -14.85 10.48 -13.77
CA LYS A 6 -15.51 11.38 -14.73
C LYS A 6 -15.41 12.77 -14.13
N ASN A 7 -14.66 13.69 -14.74
CA ASN A 7 -14.34 15.04 -14.23
C ASN A 7 -13.37 15.06 -13.02
N LEU A 8 -12.10 15.40 -13.30
CA LEU A 8 -10.93 15.23 -12.41
C LEU A 8 -10.84 16.21 -11.22
N LYS A 9 -11.88 17.01 -10.94
CA LYS A 9 -11.92 17.95 -9.80
C LYS A 9 -11.82 17.25 -8.43
N CYS A 10 -12.33 16.02 -8.33
CA CYS A 10 -12.29 15.21 -7.11
C CYS A 10 -10.86 14.91 -6.64
N LEU A 11 -9.96 14.60 -7.58
CA LEU A 11 -8.58 14.23 -7.28
C LEU A 11 -7.80 15.39 -6.66
N HIS A 12 -8.12 16.66 -6.90
CA HIS A 12 -7.41 17.74 -6.21
C HIS A 12 -7.92 17.95 -4.78
N HIS A 13 -9.22 17.75 -4.54
CA HIS A 13 -9.85 18.00 -3.26
C HIS A 13 -9.48 16.95 -2.21
N CYS A 14 -9.32 15.68 -2.59
CA CYS A 14 -9.00 14.59 -1.66
C CYS A 14 -7.58 14.68 -1.07
N PHE A 15 -6.61 15.34 -1.73
CA PHE A 15 -5.22 15.42 -1.27
C PHE A 15 -4.85 16.74 -0.58
N ASN A 16 -5.80 17.66 -0.38
CA ASN A 16 -5.60 18.86 0.44
C ASN A 16 -5.93 18.56 1.91
N PHE A 17 -4.97 17.97 2.62
CA PHE A 17 -5.06 17.71 4.06
C PHE A 17 -4.92 19.01 4.86
N ASP A 18 -5.93 19.39 5.63
CA ASP A 18 -5.74 20.40 6.68
C ASP A 18 -4.90 19.74 7.79
N LYS A 19 -3.76 20.36 8.10
CA LYS A 19 -2.78 19.86 9.06
C LYS A 19 -3.11 20.26 10.51
N ARG A 20 -4.23 20.96 10.71
CA ARG A 20 -4.64 21.53 11.99
C ARG A 20 -5.59 20.58 12.72
N GLY A 21 -5.21 20.14 13.92
CA GLY A 21 -6.07 19.42 14.84
C GLY A 21 -5.90 17.90 14.91
N THR A 22 -5.02 17.29 14.11
CA THR A 22 -4.77 15.84 14.18
C THR A 22 -3.65 15.52 15.17
N ALA A 23 -3.84 14.45 15.97
CA ALA A 23 -2.88 13.94 16.96
C ALA A 23 -1.64 13.26 16.33
N TRP A 24 -1.18 13.73 15.17
CA TRP A 24 -0.09 13.13 14.43
C TRP A 24 1.26 13.54 14.99
N GLU A 25 2.04 12.57 15.46
CA GLU A 25 3.36 12.80 16.00
C GLU A 25 4.31 13.33 14.91
N LYS A 26 5.03 14.41 15.24
CA LYS A 26 6.03 15.00 14.36
C LYS A 26 7.34 14.21 14.46
N VAL A 27 7.75 13.59 13.36
CA VAL A 27 8.98 12.78 13.30
C VAL A 27 10.18 13.63 12.87
N TRP A 28 10.00 14.46 11.84
CA TRP A 28 11.02 15.39 11.33
C TRP A 28 10.43 16.80 11.16
N ARG A 29 11.26 17.78 10.77
CA ARG A 29 10.84 19.18 10.58
C ARG A 29 9.53 19.31 9.78
N ASP A 30 9.40 18.54 8.70
CA ASP A 30 8.27 18.58 7.76
C ASP A 30 7.57 17.21 7.60
N SER A 31 7.82 16.26 8.51
CA SER A 31 7.28 14.89 8.45
C SER A 31 6.51 14.51 9.71
N ARG A 32 5.42 13.77 9.53
CA ARG A 32 4.59 13.23 10.61
C ARG A 32 4.35 11.75 10.41
N SER A 33 4.19 11.01 11.52
CA SER A 33 3.77 9.61 11.48
C SER A 33 2.24 9.55 11.45
N ILE A 34 1.69 8.72 10.57
CA ILE A 34 0.25 8.48 10.44
C ILE A 34 0.06 6.98 10.23
N PRO A 35 -0.83 6.31 10.97
CA PRO A 35 -1.16 4.91 10.73
C PRO A 35 -1.78 4.74 9.35
N ILE A 36 -1.50 3.60 8.73
CA ILE A 36 -2.04 3.29 7.39
C ILE A 36 -3.58 3.26 7.45
N ASN A 37 -4.15 2.53 8.42
CA ASN A 37 -5.59 2.38 8.54
C ASN A 37 -6.29 3.73 8.78
N ASP A 38 -5.76 4.56 9.69
CA ASP A 38 -6.30 5.90 9.95
C ASP A 38 -6.28 6.77 8.69
N LEU A 39 -5.20 6.70 7.90
CA LEU A 39 -5.11 7.44 6.64
C LEU A 39 -6.10 6.92 5.60
N GLU A 40 -6.24 5.59 5.47
CA GLU A 40 -7.19 4.96 4.57
C GLU A 40 -8.64 5.30 4.92
N ASP A 41 -9.00 5.20 6.20
CA ASP A 41 -10.33 5.57 6.71
C ASP A 41 -10.62 7.05 6.46
N MET A 42 -9.67 7.93 6.76
CA MET A 42 -9.80 9.36 6.47
C MET A 42 -10.00 9.66 4.98
N LEU A 43 -9.24 8.98 4.11
CA LEU A 43 -9.36 9.13 2.66
C LEU A 43 -10.72 8.61 2.16
N LEU A 44 -11.20 7.51 2.73
CA LEU A 44 -12.48 6.92 2.39
C LEU A 44 -13.66 7.81 2.83
N GLU A 45 -13.64 8.31 4.07
CA GLU A 45 -14.67 9.22 4.57
C GLU A 45 -14.72 10.50 3.73
N ARG A 46 -13.56 11.08 3.41
CA ARG A 46 -13.50 12.25 2.53
C ARG A 46 -14.00 11.95 1.12
N ALA A 47 -13.77 10.75 0.60
CA ALA A 47 -14.32 10.31 -0.68
C ALA A 47 -15.86 10.18 -0.62
N LYS A 48 -16.41 9.65 0.48
CA LYS A 48 -17.87 9.56 0.71
C LYS A 48 -18.51 10.95 0.81
N GLU A 49 -17.93 11.86 1.59
CA GLU A 49 -18.37 13.26 1.70
C GLU A 49 -18.35 13.95 0.34
N PHE A 50 -17.27 13.74 -0.44
CA PHE A 50 -17.16 14.31 -1.78
C PHE A 50 -18.22 13.75 -2.73
N GLN A 51 -18.52 12.45 -2.68
CA GLN A 51 -19.60 11.83 -3.48
C GLN A 51 -20.97 12.42 -3.13
N GLN A 52 -21.26 12.66 -1.85
CA GLN A 52 -22.52 13.27 -1.42
C GLN A 52 -22.69 14.70 -1.96
N THR A 53 -21.59 15.45 -2.04
CA THR A 53 -21.58 16.85 -2.45
C THR A 53 -21.35 17.06 -3.95
N HIS A 54 -20.78 16.07 -4.66
CA HIS A 54 -20.38 16.17 -6.06
C HIS A 54 -20.72 14.90 -6.84
N ARG A 55 -21.52 15.05 -7.91
CA ARG A 55 -21.92 13.95 -8.82
C ARG A 55 -20.78 13.31 -9.64
N ASN A 56 -19.54 13.75 -9.45
CA ASN A 56 -18.38 13.39 -10.28
C ASN A 56 -17.54 12.25 -9.67
N LEU A 57 -17.88 11.78 -8.48
CA LEU A 57 -17.28 10.61 -7.86
C LEU A 57 -18.37 9.59 -7.56
N ARG A 58 -18.15 8.34 -7.96
CA ARG A 58 -19.02 7.21 -7.62
C ARG A 58 -18.16 6.11 -7.00
N LEU A 59 -18.44 5.80 -5.75
CA LEU A 59 -17.92 4.62 -5.06
C LEU A 59 -18.92 3.49 -5.30
N GLU A 60 -18.50 2.51 -6.09
CA GLU A 60 -19.31 1.35 -6.44
C GLU A 60 -18.61 0.08 -5.95
N ALA A 61 -19.39 -0.87 -5.45
CA ALA A 61 -18.88 -2.19 -5.15
C ALA A 61 -18.55 -2.91 -6.47
N LEU A 62 -17.57 -3.82 -6.41
CA LEU A 62 -17.27 -4.66 -7.55
C LEU A 62 -18.49 -5.54 -7.89
N PRO A 63 -18.87 -5.67 -9.19
CA PRO A 63 -19.91 -6.60 -9.62
C PRO A 63 -19.69 -8.02 -9.09
N GLU A 64 -20.76 -8.68 -8.61
CA GLU A 64 -20.67 -10.02 -7.99
C GLU A 64 -20.00 -11.06 -8.91
N HIS A 65 -20.34 -11.06 -10.20
CA HIS A 65 -19.77 -12.00 -11.18
C HIS A 65 -18.23 -11.87 -11.34
N LEU A 66 -17.65 -10.71 -10.97
CA LEU A 66 -16.19 -10.52 -10.97
C LEU A 66 -15.54 -10.92 -9.64
N LYS A 67 -16.33 -11.05 -8.56
CA LYS A 67 -15.82 -11.52 -7.27
C LYS A 67 -15.45 -12.99 -7.31
N ASP A 68 -16.17 -13.80 -8.08
CA ASP A 68 -15.88 -15.23 -8.27
C ASP A 68 -14.52 -15.45 -8.94
N GLY A 69 -14.13 -14.57 -9.86
CA GLY A 69 -12.80 -14.58 -10.49
C GLY A 69 -11.66 -14.05 -9.60
N LEU A 70 -11.98 -13.33 -8.53
CA LEU A 70 -11.03 -12.84 -7.51
C LEU A 70 -10.84 -13.82 -6.34
N ARG A 71 -11.83 -14.69 -6.11
CA ARG A 71 -11.86 -15.68 -5.05
C ARG A 71 -12.26 -17.02 -5.65
N GLY A 72 -11.35 -17.63 -6.40
CA GLY A 72 -11.63 -18.97 -6.89
C GLY A 72 -11.80 -19.93 -5.71
N ARG A 73 -13.05 -20.31 -5.41
CA ARG A 73 -13.38 -21.46 -4.58
C ARG A 73 -13.20 -22.69 -5.46
N ALA A 74 -12.37 -23.63 -5.05
CA ALA A 74 -12.49 -24.98 -5.57
C ALA A 74 -13.80 -25.59 -5.04
N GLU A 75 -14.54 -26.25 -5.92
CA GLU A 75 -15.61 -27.17 -5.51
C GLU A 75 -14.97 -28.29 -4.66
N GLY A 76 -15.44 -28.50 -3.42
CA GLY A 76 -15.01 -29.64 -2.60
C GLY A 76 -14.53 -29.35 -1.16
N GLY A 77 -14.52 -28.11 -0.68
CA GLY A 77 -14.36 -27.82 0.76
C GLY A 77 -12.98 -28.10 1.38
N GLU A 78 -12.01 -28.59 0.62
CA GLU A 78 -10.60 -28.67 1.04
C GLU A 78 -9.86 -27.38 0.67
N TRP A 79 -9.24 -26.73 1.66
CA TRP A 79 -8.32 -25.62 1.46
C TRP A 79 -7.07 -26.12 0.74
N ARG A 80 -7.06 -26.08 -0.60
CA ARG A 80 -5.84 -26.32 -1.37
C ARG A 80 -4.95 -25.07 -1.35
N ASP A 81 -3.66 -25.33 -1.18
CA ASP A 81 -2.47 -24.45 -1.05
C ASP A 81 -2.23 -23.37 -2.12
N GLU A 82 -3.23 -23.02 -2.91
CA GLU A 82 -3.12 -22.00 -3.94
C GLU A 82 -4.09 -20.87 -3.60
N TYR A 83 -3.55 -19.75 -3.11
CA TYR A 83 -4.10 -18.44 -3.44
C TYR A 83 -4.26 -18.41 -4.95
N GLN A 84 -5.45 -18.80 -5.43
CA GLN A 84 -5.65 -19.14 -6.82
C GLN A 84 -5.26 -17.92 -7.63
N ARG A 85 -4.21 -18.08 -8.45
CA ARG A 85 -3.98 -17.14 -9.53
C ARG A 85 -5.32 -16.97 -10.22
N PRO A 86 -5.74 -15.73 -10.51
CA PRO A 86 -7.02 -15.50 -11.14
C PRO A 86 -7.16 -16.44 -12.33
N THR A 87 -8.27 -17.17 -12.41
CA THR A 87 -8.48 -18.14 -13.49
C THR A 87 -8.35 -17.40 -14.82
N GLN A 88 -7.94 -18.09 -15.89
CA GLN A 88 -7.86 -17.45 -17.21
C GLN A 88 -9.19 -16.82 -17.61
N GLU A 89 -10.30 -17.46 -17.21
CA GLU A 89 -11.64 -16.91 -17.37
C GLU A 89 -11.87 -15.66 -16.52
N GLY A 90 -11.49 -15.65 -15.24
CA GLY A 90 -11.57 -14.47 -14.38
C GLY A 90 -10.74 -13.30 -14.91
N LYS A 91 -9.54 -13.57 -15.46
CA LYS A 91 -8.71 -12.56 -16.12
C LYS A 91 -9.38 -11.98 -17.35
N ARG A 92 -10.00 -12.83 -18.16
CA ARG A 92 -10.74 -12.44 -19.37
C ARG A 92 -11.95 -11.60 -19.01
N GLN A 93 -12.77 -12.03 -18.06
CA GLN A 93 -13.94 -11.29 -17.58
C GLN A 93 -13.56 -9.91 -17.02
N TRP A 94 -12.49 -9.85 -16.22
CA TRP A 94 -11.95 -8.60 -15.70
C TRP A 94 -11.48 -7.64 -16.81
N LYS A 95 -10.71 -8.16 -17.78
CA LYS A 95 -10.25 -7.37 -18.93
C LYS A 95 -11.44 -6.81 -19.71
N THR A 96 -12.42 -7.65 -20.03
CA THR A 96 -13.65 -7.27 -20.74
C THR A 96 -14.43 -6.20 -19.97
N TRP A 97 -14.58 -6.35 -18.65
CA TRP A 97 -15.26 -5.36 -17.82
C TRP A 97 -14.56 -4.01 -17.86
N ILE A 98 -13.23 -3.97 -17.64
CA ILE A 98 -12.44 -2.73 -17.72
C ILE A 98 -12.56 -2.08 -19.11
N GLN A 99 -12.44 -2.86 -20.19
CA GLN A 99 -12.59 -2.36 -21.57
C GLN A 99 -14.01 -1.82 -21.84
N GLY A 100 -15.02 -2.37 -21.15
CA GLY A 100 -16.42 -1.95 -21.24
C GLY A 100 -16.75 -0.63 -20.53
N LEU A 101 -15.83 -0.05 -19.75
CA LEU A 101 -16.04 1.20 -19.03
C LEU A 101 -16.05 2.41 -19.98
N ARG A 102 -17.20 2.67 -20.63
CA ARG A 102 -17.34 3.73 -21.65
C ARG A 102 -17.60 5.13 -21.11
N GLU A 103 -18.03 5.26 -19.86
CA GLU A 103 -18.45 6.55 -19.28
C GLU A 103 -17.34 7.34 -18.57
N VAL A 104 -16.09 6.86 -18.64
CA VAL A 104 -14.95 7.43 -17.91
C VAL A 104 -13.88 7.89 -18.89
N ASP A 105 -13.10 8.89 -18.52
CA ASP A 105 -11.92 9.32 -19.30
C ASP A 105 -10.67 8.54 -18.88
N VAL A 106 -10.62 8.16 -17.60
CA VAL A 106 -9.45 7.57 -16.95
C VAL A 106 -9.86 6.42 -16.02
N VAL A 107 -9.13 5.31 -16.11
CA VAL A 107 -9.19 4.16 -15.19
C VAL A 107 -7.91 4.14 -14.36
N ILE A 108 -8.04 4.15 -13.03
CA ILE A 108 -6.92 4.01 -12.10
C ILE A 108 -7.01 2.64 -11.44
N ALA A 109 -6.03 1.78 -11.71
CA ALA A 109 -5.90 0.47 -11.09
C ALA A 109 -4.92 0.55 -9.90
N ALA A 110 -5.47 0.39 -8.70
CA ALA A 110 -4.78 0.36 -7.42
C ALA A 110 -5.24 -0.86 -6.60
N ASP A 111 -5.22 -2.04 -7.23
CA ASP A 111 -5.69 -3.33 -6.72
C ASP A 111 -4.60 -4.16 -6.02
N GLY A 112 -3.49 -3.52 -5.64
CA GLY A 112 -2.50 -4.07 -4.71
C GLY A 112 -1.53 -5.09 -5.31
N THR A 113 -0.77 -5.74 -4.45
CA THR A 113 0.33 -6.66 -4.85
C THR A 113 -0.14 -7.80 -5.75
N SER A 114 -1.34 -8.32 -5.54
CA SER A 114 -1.98 -9.37 -6.35
C SER A 114 -2.89 -8.80 -7.45
N SER A 115 -2.55 -7.62 -8.00
CA SER A 115 -3.34 -6.90 -9.01
C SER A 115 -3.82 -7.78 -10.16
N LEU A 116 -5.13 -8.01 -10.19
CA LEU A 116 -5.81 -8.67 -11.30
C LEU A 116 -5.70 -7.85 -12.58
N THR A 117 -5.70 -6.51 -12.46
CA THR A 117 -5.54 -5.62 -13.61
C THR A 117 -4.19 -5.80 -14.28
N ARG A 118 -3.09 -5.85 -13.50
CA ARG A 118 -1.76 -6.13 -14.03
C ARG A 118 -1.72 -7.49 -14.74
N GLU A 119 -2.31 -8.52 -14.14
CA GLU A 119 -2.31 -9.87 -14.71
C GLU A 119 -3.18 -10.00 -15.97
N SER A 120 -4.34 -9.34 -16.02
CA SER A 120 -5.25 -9.32 -17.18
C SER A 120 -4.69 -8.53 -18.36
N PHE A 121 -3.81 -7.56 -18.11
CA PHE A 121 -3.16 -6.73 -19.12
C PHE A 121 -1.65 -7.00 -19.16
N ASN A 122 -1.21 -8.23 -18.91
CA ASN A 122 0.21 -8.59 -18.81
C ASN A 122 1.04 -8.28 -20.07
N ASP A 123 0.42 -8.29 -21.25
CA ASP A 123 1.07 -7.90 -22.51
C ASP A 123 1.58 -6.45 -22.47
N THR A 124 0.88 -5.60 -21.72
CA THR A 124 1.19 -4.18 -21.51
C THR A 124 1.97 -3.97 -20.21
N PHE A 125 1.43 -4.46 -19.10
CA PHE A 125 1.95 -4.26 -17.75
C PHE A 125 2.91 -5.38 -17.34
N GLN A 126 3.92 -5.61 -18.18
CA GLN A 126 4.91 -6.66 -17.98
C GLN A 126 5.65 -6.45 -16.65
N ARG A 127 5.47 -7.38 -15.72
CA ARG A 127 6.13 -7.37 -14.41
C ARG A 127 7.58 -7.81 -14.54
N VAL A 128 8.49 -7.03 -13.99
CA VAL A 128 9.93 -7.30 -13.89
C VAL A 128 10.29 -7.43 -12.43
N LEU A 129 10.88 -8.56 -12.05
CA LEU A 129 11.39 -8.77 -10.69
C LEU A 129 12.67 -7.95 -10.49
N LEU A 130 12.84 -7.39 -9.31
CA LEU A 130 14.06 -6.67 -8.94
C LEU A 130 15.01 -7.59 -8.19
N GLY A 131 16.30 -7.43 -8.45
CA GLY A 131 17.36 -8.17 -7.76
C GLY A 131 17.42 -9.65 -8.12
N GLU A 132 16.97 -10.05 -9.30
CA GLU A 132 17.16 -11.41 -9.80
C GLU A 132 18.59 -11.57 -10.34
N VAL A 133 19.41 -12.40 -9.68
CA VAL A 133 20.77 -12.74 -10.09
C VAL A 133 20.84 -14.26 -10.21
N GLU A 134 21.25 -14.78 -11.37
CA GLU A 134 21.42 -16.23 -11.61
C GLU A 134 20.16 -17.08 -11.26
N GLY A 135 18.96 -16.52 -11.47
CA GLY A 135 17.69 -17.19 -11.15
C GLY A 135 17.30 -17.17 -9.67
N GLN A 136 18.13 -16.59 -8.79
CA GLN A 136 17.75 -16.32 -7.41
C GLN A 136 16.98 -15.01 -7.32
N LYS A 137 15.75 -15.08 -6.81
CA LYS A 137 14.87 -13.92 -6.62
C LYS A 137 15.22 -13.25 -5.30
N ALA A 138 15.53 -11.95 -5.32
CA ALA A 138 15.67 -11.15 -4.11
C ALA A 138 14.31 -10.99 -3.42
N THR A 139 13.94 -11.99 -2.60
CA THR A 139 12.70 -12.00 -1.82
C THR A 139 13.01 -11.61 -0.39
N ASP A 140 12.23 -10.67 0.13
CA ASP A 140 12.23 -10.31 1.53
C ASP A 140 11.29 -11.24 2.30
N TYR A 141 11.77 -11.78 3.41
CA TYR A 141 11.00 -12.60 4.33
C TYR A 141 10.87 -11.90 5.67
N ALA A 142 9.69 -11.92 6.27
CA ALA A 142 9.43 -11.20 7.49
C ALA A 142 8.55 -12.00 8.47
N LEU A 143 8.85 -11.83 9.76
CA LEU A 143 7.95 -12.12 10.87
C LEU A 143 7.39 -10.78 11.38
N GLY A 144 6.08 -10.56 11.24
CA GLY A 144 5.37 -9.40 11.74
C GLY A 144 4.76 -9.67 13.11
N LEU A 145 5.08 -8.81 14.07
CA LEU A 145 4.44 -8.77 15.39
C LEU A 145 3.40 -7.66 15.36
N GLY A 146 2.12 -8.00 15.40
CA GLY A 146 1.05 -7.02 15.53
C GLY A 146 1.02 -6.46 16.96
N LEU A 147 1.07 -5.15 17.09
CA LEU A 147 1.21 -4.43 18.35
C LEU A 147 -0.05 -3.63 18.68
N GLU A 148 -0.47 -3.66 19.94
CA GLU A 148 -1.51 -2.81 20.50
C GLU A 148 -0.98 -2.10 21.76
N SER A 149 -1.49 -0.89 22.00
CA SER A 149 -1.20 -0.17 23.24
C SER A 149 -1.70 -0.99 24.43
N SER A 150 -0.79 -1.33 25.34
CA SER A 150 -1.14 -1.89 26.65
C SER A 150 -1.22 -0.76 27.66
N GLU A 151 -2.11 -0.86 28.64
CA GLU A 151 -2.13 0.04 29.82
C GLU A 151 -0.90 -0.11 30.72
N ALA A 152 -0.05 -1.11 30.47
CA ALA A 152 1.16 -1.35 31.24
C ALA A 152 2.17 -0.20 31.10
N ASP A 153 2.79 0.15 32.22
CA ASP A 153 3.77 1.24 32.44
C ASP A 153 5.11 1.04 31.69
N PHE A 154 5.08 0.76 30.39
CA PHE A 154 6.30 0.73 29.58
C PHE A 154 6.69 2.13 29.14
N TYR A 155 7.97 2.47 29.31
CA TYR A 155 8.54 3.71 28.77
C TYR A 155 8.40 3.69 27.25
N THR A 156 7.42 4.44 26.75
CA THR A 156 7.17 4.54 25.31
C THR A 156 8.26 5.40 24.68
N GLN A 157 9.07 4.79 23.81
CA GLN A 157 10.12 5.51 23.10
C GLN A 157 9.51 6.46 22.04
N PRO A 158 9.93 7.75 21.99
CA PRO A 158 9.48 8.68 20.96
C PRO A 158 9.68 8.16 19.52
N GLN A 159 8.72 8.42 18.63
CA GLN A 159 8.72 7.85 17.27
C GLN A 159 9.94 8.26 16.44
N LYS A 160 10.52 9.44 16.70
CA LYS A 160 11.77 9.89 16.06
C LYS A 160 12.95 8.94 16.32
N TYR A 161 13.06 8.37 17.53
CA TYR A 161 14.12 7.42 17.86
C TYR A 161 13.81 6.05 17.24
N ASN A 162 12.55 5.60 17.32
CA ASN A 162 12.09 4.38 16.63
C ASN A 162 12.39 4.43 15.12
N THR A 163 12.19 5.59 14.51
CA THR A 163 12.51 5.82 13.09
C THR A 163 14.02 5.76 12.85
N ALA A 164 14.83 6.42 13.71
CA ALA A 164 16.29 6.39 13.59
C ALA A 164 16.84 4.95 13.73
N ILE A 165 16.37 4.19 14.71
CA ILE A 165 16.74 2.77 14.92
C ILE A 165 16.30 1.93 13.72
N THR A 166 15.07 2.10 13.23
CA THR A 166 14.58 1.39 12.04
C THR A 166 15.43 1.66 10.81
N LEU A 167 15.92 2.90 10.64
CA LEU A 167 16.76 3.28 9.50
C LEU A 167 18.25 2.90 9.68
N GLY A 168 18.70 2.73 10.91
CA GLY A 168 20.11 2.44 11.25
C GLY A 168 20.52 0.97 11.12
N GLN A 169 19.57 0.07 10.84
CA GLN A 169 19.83 -1.36 10.67
C GLN A 169 18.86 -1.99 9.65
N ASN A 170 19.02 -3.29 9.35
CA ASN A 170 18.29 -4.01 8.30
C ASN A 170 17.59 -5.31 8.76
N ARG A 171 17.49 -5.54 10.06
CA ARG A 171 16.86 -6.72 10.70
C ARG A 171 15.49 -6.40 11.28
N LEU A 172 15.27 -5.23 11.85
CA LEU A 172 14.05 -4.81 12.53
C LEU A 172 13.40 -3.64 11.79
N LEU A 173 12.08 -3.60 11.76
CA LEU A 173 11.33 -2.49 11.18
C LEU A 173 10.09 -2.24 12.03
N LEU A 174 10.12 -1.16 12.82
CA LEU A 174 8.96 -0.73 13.58
C LEU A 174 8.15 0.27 12.76
N ASN A 175 6.93 -0.12 12.40
CA ASN A 175 5.91 0.78 11.88
C ASN A 175 4.86 0.98 12.98
N SER A 176 4.92 2.10 13.68
CA SER A 176 4.09 2.36 14.85
C SER A 176 3.45 3.74 14.86
N LEU A 177 2.30 3.80 15.53
CA LEU A 177 1.66 5.00 16.04
C LEU A 177 2.09 5.21 17.48
N SER A 178 2.61 6.40 17.78
CA SER A 178 2.99 6.80 19.14
C SER A 178 3.89 5.79 19.84
N GLY A 179 4.69 5.01 19.08
CA GLY A 179 5.58 3.97 19.61
C GLY A 179 4.93 2.65 20.05
N THR A 180 3.61 2.54 20.25
CA THR A 180 3.01 1.38 20.95
C THR A 180 2.05 0.53 20.11
N ARG A 181 1.44 1.09 19.05
CA ARG A 181 0.45 0.41 18.21
C ARG A 181 0.95 0.30 16.78
N GLY A 182 0.86 -0.87 16.14
CA GLY A 182 1.32 -1.06 14.76
C GLY A 182 1.95 -2.42 14.53
N TYR A 183 3.10 -2.47 13.86
CA TYR A 183 3.82 -3.71 13.57
C TYR A 183 5.32 -3.57 13.80
N LEU A 184 5.90 -4.49 14.58
CA LEU A 184 7.34 -4.74 14.59
C LEU A 184 7.62 -5.90 13.64
N ASN A 185 8.35 -5.64 12.57
CA ASN A 185 8.71 -6.67 11.60
C ASN A 185 10.18 -7.07 11.77
N ILE A 186 10.45 -8.36 11.75
CA ILE A 186 11.76 -8.96 11.87
C ILE A 186 12.10 -9.63 10.55
N ARG A 187 13.22 -9.25 9.94
CA ARG A 187 13.71 -9.85 8.70
C ARG A 187 14.09 -11.27 8.96
N LEU A 188 13.66 -12.20 8.12
CA LEU A 188 14.03 -13.59 8.19
C LEU A 188 14.98 -13.96 7.06
N THR A 189 15.81 -14.96 7.31
CA THR A 189 16.42 -15.77 6.27
C THR A 189 15.35 -16.65 5.61
N LYS A 190 15.65 -17.15 4.40
CA LYS A 190 14.75 -18.09 3.74
C LYS A 190 14.49 -19.34 4.60
N ALA A 191 15.52 -19.88 5.25
CA ALA A 191 15.39 -21.07 6.08
C ALA A 191 14.49 -20.84 7.30
N GLU A 192 14.63 -19.70 8.00
CA GLU A 192 13.73 -19.31 9.09
C GLU A 192 12.28 -19.18 8.59
N PHE A 193 12.07 -18.56 7.42
CA PHE A 193 10.74 -18.40 6.83
C PHE A 193 10.10 -19.74 6.41
N ASP A 194 10.85 -20.62 5.76
CA ASP A 194 10.37 -21.93 5.31
C ASP A 194 9.90 -22.80 6.49
N GLU A 195 10.49 -22.64 7.69
CA GLU A 195 10.00 -23.29 8.91
C GLU A 195 8.61 -22.79 9.29
N PHE A 196 8.40 -21.47 9.31
CA PHE A 196 7.10 -20.89 9.65
C PHE A 196 6.02 -21.19 8.61
N GLU A 197 6.36 -21.16 7.33
CA GLU A 197 5.44 -21.53 6.26
C GLU A 197 4.99 -22.99 6.43
N ARG A 198 5.90 -23.89 6.80
CA ARG A 198 5.56 -25.29 7.12
C ARG A 198 4.67 -25.43 8.36
N LEU A 199 4.91 -24.62 9.39
CA LEU A 199 4.07 -24.59 10.60
C LEU A 199 2.66 -24.08 10.31
N ALA A 200 2.55 -23.06 9.45
CA ALA A 200 1.27 -22.50 9.04
C ALA A 200 0.47 -23.43 8.12
N GLN A 201 1.11 -24.46 7.54
CA GLN A 201 0.50 -25.39 6.59
C GLN A 201 -0.17 -24.67 5.40
N THR A 202 0.34 -23.49 5.06
CA THR A 202 -0.15 -22.68 3.96
C THR A 202 0.93 -21.73 3.49
N ARG A 203 0.83 -21.28 2.24
CA ARG A 203 1.79 -20.35 1.65
C ARG A 203 1.61 -18.93 2.18
N CYS A 204 2.70 -18.31 2.64
CA CYS A 204 2.65 -16.97 3.23
C CYS A 204 3.08 -15.91 2.22
N THR A 205 2.25 -14.89 1.99
CA THR A 205 2.54 -13.81 1.02
C THR A 205 2.25 -12.45 1.63
N PHE A 206 2.83 -11.38 1.10
CA PHE A 206 2.51 -10.03 1.61
C PHE A 206 1.02 -9.67 1.49
N GLY A 207 0.33 -10.14 0.44
CA GLY A 207 -1.12 -9.94 0.29
C GLY A 207 -1.98 -10.85 1.17
N SER A 208 -1.37 -11.89 1.77
CA SER A 208 -1.99 -12.80 2.72
C SER A 208 -0.93 -13.41 3.62
N PRO A 209 -0.59 -12.72 4.71
CA PRO A 209 0.32 -13.25 5.71
C PRO A 209 -0.25 -14.52 6.35
N CYS A 210 0.62 -15.45 6.71
CA CYS A 210 0.22 -16.59 7.53
C CYS A 210 0.09 -16.15 8.98
N ALA A 211 -1.05 -16.40 9.61
CA ALA A 211 -1.23 -16.17 11.03
C ALA A 211 -0.62 -17.34 11.83
N LEU A 212 0.49 -17.10 12.51
CA LEU A 212 1.13 -18.06 13.41
C LEU A 212 0.54 -17.98 14.82
N TRP A 213 0.08 -16.78 15.21
CA TRP A 213 -0.65 -16.54 16.45
C TRP A 213 -1.71 -15.46 16.24
N PRO A 214 -3.02 -15.81 16.19
CA PRO A 214 -4.09 -14.86 15.90
C PRO A 214 -4.62 -14.13 17.15
N ARG A 215 -5.11 -12.90 16.97
CA ARG A 215 -5.64 -12.02 18.04
C ARG A 215 -6.78 -12.65 18.84
N THR A 216 -7.57 -13.52 18.22
CA THR A 216 -8.76 -14.13 18.84
C THR A 216 -8.50 -15.47 19.52
N GLY A 217 -7.23 -15.84 19.77
CA GLY A 217 -6.91 -17.02 20.59
C GLY A 217 -7.43 -18.34 20.02
N GLY A 218 -7.20 -18.59 18.72
CA GLY A 218 -7.55 -19.87 18.08
C GLY A 218 -6.61 -21.01 18.48
N ASP A 219 -7.13 -22.23 18.48
CA ASP A 219 -6.43 -23.50 18.80
C ASP A 219 -5.37 -23.89 17.74
N ILE A 220 -4.20 -23.25 17.75
CA ILE A 220 -2.92 -23.70 17.15
C ILE A 220 -1.82 -23.24 18.13
N PRO A 221 -0.82 -24.09 18.45
CA PRO A 221 -0.41 -24.34 19.82
C PRO A 221 0.10 -23.09 20.51
N THR A 222 -0.27 -22.96 21.79
CA THR A 222 0.06 -21.91 22.76
C THR A 222 1.34 -21.18 22.38
N LEU A 223 1.40 -19.84 22.45
CA LEU A 223 2.59 -19.02 22.14
C LEU A 223 3.92 -19.66 22.58
N GLN A 224 3.94 -20.37 23.71
CA GLN A 224 5.05 -21.21 24.17
C GLN A 224 5.55 -22.28 23.18
N VAL A 225 4.69 -23.02 22.50
CA VAL A 225 5.07 -24.00 21.47
C VAL A 225 5.64 -23.31 20.25
N LEU A 226 5.05 -22.18 19.83
CA LEU A 226 5.64 -21.35 18.79
C LEU A 226 7.04 -20.90 19.22
N ARG A 227 7.21 -20.39 20.44
CA ARG A 227 8.50 -19.98 21.02
C ARG A 227 9.53 -21.10 21.07
N ASN A 228 9.13 -22.27 21.53
CA ASN A 228 9.99 -23.45 21.57
C ASN A 228 10.49 -23.83 20.17
N ARG A 229 9.68 -23.59 19.12
CA ARG A 229 10.07 -23.80 17.72
C ARG A 229 10.85 -22.62 17.11
N MET A 230 10.63 -21.40 17.58
CA MET A 230 11.33 -20.20 17.13
C MET A 230 12.82 -20.19 17.55
N GLY A 231 13.17 -20.88 18.64
CA GLY A 231 14.56 -21.00 19.08
C GLY A 231 15.21 -19.63 19.28
N ILE A 232 16.33 -19.36 18.58
CA ILE A 232 17.03 -18.07 18.64
C ILE A 232 16.16 -16.88 18.20
N LEU A 233 15.12 -17.12 17.39
CA LEU A 233 14.24 -16.04 16.95
C LEU A 233 13.36 -15.51 18.09
N ASP A 234 13.04 -16.31 19.12
CA ASP A 234 12.36 -15.79 20.32
C ASP A 234 13.25 -14.77 21.05
N ALA A 235 14.56 -15.02 21.12
CA ALA A 235 15.51 -14.07 21.70
C ALA A 235 15.53 -12.76 20.87
N TYR A 236 15.63 -12.86 19.55
CA TYR A 236 15.58 -11.67 18.67
C TYR A 236 14.25 -10.92 18.76
N MET A 237 13.13 -11.61 18.96
CA MET A 237 11.84 -10.96 19.19
C MET A 237 11.86 -10.13 20.47
N ARG A 238 12.34 -10.69 21.58
CA ARG A 238 12.42 -9.99 22.87
C ARG A 238 13.38 -8.81 22.81
N GLU A 239 14.58 -9.01 22.27
CA GLU A 239 15.57 -7.95 22.05
C GLU A 239 15.00 -6.83 21.16
N GLY A 240 14.28 -7.20 20.10
CA GLY A 240 13.62 -6.25 19.22
C GLY A 240 12.55 -5.42 19.93
N LEU A 241 11.71 -6.05 20.74
CA LEU A 241 10.71 -5.34 21.55
C LEU A 241 11.39 -4.38 22.53
N GLU A 242 12.39 -4.85 23.28
CA GLU A 242 13.12 -4.04 24.26
C GLU A 242 13.81 -2.83 23.60
N LEU A 243 14.44 -3.02 22.43
CA LEU A 243 15.09 -1.95 21.67
C LEU A 243 14.14 -0.79 21.31
N PHE A 244 12.85 -1.08 21.16
CA PHE A 244 11.82 -0.08 20.87
C PHE A 244 11.02 0.36 22.10
N GLY A 245 11.39 -0.09 23.31
CA GLY A 245 10.67 0.22 24.54
C GLY A 245 9.29 -0.46 24.61
N LEU A 246 9.15 -1.63 24.00
CA LEU A 246 7.92 -2.41 23.95
C LEU A 246 8.03 -3.63 24.87
N GLY A 247 6.91 -4.00 25.50
CA GLY A 247 6.78 -5.23 26.25
C GLY A 247 6.13 -6.35 25.44
N GLU A 248 6.30 -7.60 25.90
CA GLU A 248 5.60 -8.75 25.29
C GLU A 248 4.09 -8.61 25.34
N ALA A 249 3.56 -7.92 26.37
CA ALA A 249 2.13 -7.64 26.50
C ALA A 249 1.57 -6.77 25.36
N ASN A 250 2.43 -6.08 24.60
CA ASN A 250 2.00 -5.33 23.42
C ASN A 250 1.72 -6.23 22.22
N VAL A 251 2.28 -7.43 22.17
CA VAL A 251 2.12 -8.33 21.02
C VAL A 251 0.74 -8.99 21.06
N GLN A 252 -0.03 -8.81 19.98
CA GLN A 252 -1.37 -9.34 19.80
C GLN A 252 -1.45 -10.40 18.70
N THR A 253 -0.57 -10.30 17.70
CA THR A 253 -0.50 -11.26 16.61
C THR A 253 0.94 -11.55 16.23
N ILE A 254 1.17 -12.74 15.71
CA ILE A 254 2.42 -13.09 15.02
C ILE A 254 2.03 -13.61 13.64
N GLU A 255 2.57 -12.97 12.62
CA GLU A 255 2.32 -13.26 11.23
C GLU A 255 3.64 -13.45 10.50
N CYS A 256 3.67 -14.24 9.44
CA CYS A 256 4.81 -14.27 8.53
C CYS A 256 4.39 -14.03 7.09
N PHE A 257 5.27 -13.42 6.31
CA PHE A 257 5.02 -13.15 4.90
C PHE A 257 6.32 -13.02 4.11
N GLN A 258 6.19 -13.20 2.79
CA GLN A 258 7.25 -12.93 1.83
C GLN A 258 6.82 -11.84 0.84
N LEU A 259 7.79 -11.03 0.41
CA LEU A 259 7.62 -9.97 -0.58
C LEU A 259 8.76 -10.02 -1.59
N THR A 260 8.43 -10.27 -2.86
CA THR A 260 9.38 -10.13 -3.96
C THR A 260 9.20 -8.75 -4.61
N PRO A 261 10.19 -7.85 -4.54
CA PRO A 261 10.14 -6.55 -5.16
C PRO A 261 10.08 -6.68 -6.68
N ALA A 262 9.31 -5.82 -7.31
CA ALA A 262 9.05 -5.84 -8.73
C ALA A 262 8.48 -4.50 -9.19
N TYR A 263 8.57 -4.24 -10.49
CA TYR A 263 7.90 -3.12 -11.12
C TYR A 263 7.30 -3.53 -12.46
N VAL A 264 6.38 -2.73 -12.99
CA VAL A 264 5.88 -2.91 -14.36
C VAL A 264 6.69 -2.06 -15.34
N LYS A 265 7.00 -2.59 -16.53
CA LYS A 265 7.73 -1.82 -17.57
C LYS A 265 6.94 -0.60 -18.06
N ASN A 266 5.62 -0.75 -18.18
CA ASN A 266 4.72 0.32 -18.55
C ASN A 266 3.74 0.57 -17.40
N PHE A 267 3.54 1.83 -17.04
CA PHE A 267 2.63 2.24 -15.95
C PHE A 267 1.26 2.69 -16.45
N TRP A 268 1.10 2.74 -17.76
CA TRP A 268 -0.11 3.24 -18.40
C TRP A 268 -0.32 2.61 -19.77
N CYS A 269 -1.56 2.63 -20.25
CA CYS A 269 -1.90 2.34 -21.64
C CYS A 269 -3.21 3.02 -22.02
N ARG A 270 -3.56 2.99 -23.30
CA ARG A 270 -4.92 3.30 -23.75
C ARG A 270 -5.71 2.01 -23.88
N LEU A 271 -6.94 2.00 -23.37
CA LEU A 271 -7.89 0.94 -23.64
C LEU A 271 -8.32 1.00 -25.11
N GLU A 272 -8.83 -0.11 -25.64
CA GLU A 272 -9.37 -0.19 -27.02
C GLU A 272 -10.47 0.86 -27.27
N THR A 273 -11.19 1.20 -26.20
CA THR A 273 -12.26 2.19 -26.17
C THR A 273 -11.77 3.64 -26.04
N GLY A 274 -10.45 3.86 -25.97
CA GLY A 274 -9.77 5.17 -26.01
C GLY A 274 -9.38 5.77 -24.66
N GLN A 275 -9.96 5.27 -23.57
CA GLN A 275 -9.69 5.71 -22.19
C GLN A 275 -8.25 5.48 -21.80
N LEU A 276 -7.73 6.35 -20.93
CA LEU A 276 -6.41 6.17 -20.34
C LEU A 276 -6.51 5.25 -19.13
N MET A 277 -5.73 4.17 -19.08
CA MET A 277 -5.58 3.34 -17.90
C MET A 277 -4.21 3.56 -17.27
N LEU A 278 -4.18 3.72 -15.95
CA LEU A 278 -2.98 3.90 -15.13
C LEU A 278 -2.92 2.82 -14.06
N LEU A 279 -1.73 2.26 -13.84
CA LEU A 279 -1.46 1.34 -12.74
C LEU A 279 -0.65 2.09 -11.67
N ILE A 280 -1.08 2.06 -10.41
CA ILE A 280 -0.42 2.78 -9.30
C ILE A 280 -0.29 1.92 -8.03
N GLY A 281 0.57 2.35 -7.11
CA GLY A 281 0.81 1.64 -5.84
C GLY A 281 1.43 0.26 -6.05
N ASP A 282 1.12 -0.69 -5.17
CA ASP A 282 1.66 -2.06 -5.22
C ASP A 282 1.20 -2.85 -6.44
N ALA A 283 0.14 -2.40 -7.12
CA ALA A 283 -0.25 -2.95 -8.41
C ALA A 283 0.85 -2.72 -9.46
N ALA A 284 1.52 -1.57 -9.39
CA ALA A 284 2.55 -1.16 -10.33
C ALA A 284 3.97 -1.42 -9.85
N ILE A 285 4.27 -1.19 -8.57
CA ILE A 285 5.62 -1.36 -8.00
C ILE A 285 5.52 -1.93 -6.59
N SER A 286 6.11 -3.09 -6.37
CA SER A 286 6.45 -3.60 -5.04
C SER A 286 7.91 -3.29 -4.74
N HIS A 287 8.18 -2.64 -3.61
CA HIS A 287 9.53 -2.31 -3.16
C HIS A 287 10.08 -3.40 -2.24
N HIS A 288 11.38 -3.34 -1.94
CA HIS A 288 11.91 -4.04 -0.78
C HIS A 288 11.13 -3.65 0.47
N PHE A 289 10.90 -4.63 1.34
CA PHE A 289 10.12 -4.40 2.55
C PHE A 289 10.87 -3.44 3.50
N TRP A 290 12.20 -3.53 3.55
CA TRP A 290 13.05 -2.58 4.26
C TRP A 290 13.38 -1.34 3.41
N PRO A 291 13.28 -0.11 3.96
CA PRO A 291 12.92 0.27 5.33
C PRO A 291 11.45 0.74 5.47
N GLY A 292 10.47 0.12 4.80
CA GLY A 292 9.05 0.45 4.96
C GLY A 292 8.58 1.62 4.10
N ARG A 293 8.85 1.57 2.79
CA ARG A 293 8.53 2.69 1.86
C ARG A 293 7.32 2.47 0.95
N GLY A 294 6.63 1.34 1.04
CA GLY A 294 5.50 0.98 0.16
C GLY A 294 4.42 2.07 0.11
N MET A 295 3.76 2.34 1.24
CA MET A 295 2.69 3.35 1.32
C MET A 295 3.16 4.75 0.89
N ASN A 296 4.34 5.18 1.34
CA ASN A 296 4.93 6.47 0.96
C ASN A 296 5.04 6.60 -0.57
N THR A 297 5.44 5.52 -1.25
CA THR A 297 5.60 5.50 -2.70
C THR A 297 4.25 5.48 -3.40
N GLY A 298 3.31 4.66 -2.92
CA GLY A 298 1.94 4.61 -3.43
C GLY A 298 1.22 5.97 -3.36
N LEU A 299 1.31 6.66 -2.22
CA LEU A 299 0.72 7.99 -2.03
C LEU A 299 1.37 9.05 -2.93
N LYS A 300 2.69 9.02 -3.08
CA LYS A 300 3.39 9.94 -4.00
C LYS A 300 2.96 9.69 -5.44
N ALA A 301 2.83 8.42 -5.85
CA ALA A 301 2.34 8.05 -7.17
C ALA A 301 0.90 8.56 -7.40
N ALA A 302 0.02 8.38 -6.42
CA ALA A 302 -1.36 8.87 -6.49
C ALA A 302 -1.43 10.41 -6.60
N CYS A 303 -0.67 11.14 -5.77
CA CYS A 303 -0.55 12.60 -5.83
C CYS A 303 -0.03 13.09 -7.20
N MET A 304 0.98 12.42 -7.74
CA MET A 304 1.55 12.76 -9.04
C MET A 304 0.57 12.48 -10.17
N ALA A 305 -0.10 11.32 -10.16
CA ALA A 305 -1.14 10.98 -11.14
C ALA A 305 -2.26 12.03 -11.12
N ALA A 306 -2.76 12.39 -9.93
CA ALA A 306 -3.78 13.42 -9.76
C ALA A 306 -3.36 14.77 -10.37
N ARG A 307 -2.14 15.24 -10.10
CA ARG A 307 -1.61 16.50 -10.63
C ARG A 307 -1.45 16.48 -12.14
N CYS A 308 -0.90 15.40 -12.69
CA CYS A 308 -0.71 15.25 -14.13
C CYS A 308 -2.07 15.22 -14.86
N LEU A 309 -3.01 14.40 -14.38
CA LEU A 309 -4.35 14.31 -14.95
C LEU A 309 -5.09 15.65 -14.90
N TRP A 310 -4.98 16.38 -13.77
CA TRP A 310 -5.55 17.71 -13.65
C TRP A 310 -5.01 18.69 -14.70
N LYS A 311 -3.68 18.70 -14.90
CA LYS A 311 -3.04 19.55 -15.92
C LYS A 311 -3.54 19.22 -17.32
N GLU A 312 -3.62 17.94 -17.66
CA GLU A 312 -4.09 17.50 -18.97
C GLU A 312 -5.57 17.87 -19.20
N TYR A 313 -6.42 17.69 -18.19
CA TYR A 313 -7.83 18.06 -18.22
C TYR A 313 -8.04 19.57 -18.42
N VAL A 314 -7.33 20.40 -17.65
CA VAL A 314 -7.41 21.87 -17.80
C VAL A 314 -6.89 22.31 -19.16
N SER A 315 -5.89 21.61 -19.72
CA SER A 315 -5.38 21.89 -21.07
C SER A 315 -6.28 21.37 -22.21
N GLY A 316 -7.40 20.68 -21.91
CA GLY A 316 -8.32 20.14 -22.90
C GLY A 316 -7.79 18.92 -23.67
N ARG A 317 -6.66 18.34 -23.26
CA ARG A 317 -6.05 17.14 -23.87
C ARG A 317 -6.63 15.83 -23.35
N LEU A 318 -7.37 15.88 -22.24
CA LEU A 318 -8.11 14.77 -21.63
C LEU A 318 -9.61 15.12 -21.65
N GLY A 319 -10.43 14.26 -22.27
CA GLY A 319 -11.88 14.48 -22.49
C GLY A 319 -12.22 14.88 -23.93
N GLY A 320 -12.24 13.88 -24.84
CA GLY A 320 -12.35 14.05 -26.29
C GLY A 320 -13.38 15.10 -26.77
N GLN A 321 -12.91 15.93 -27.72
CA GLN A 321 -13.61 16.79 -28.68
C GLN A 321 -14.98 17.39 -28.27
N GLY A 322 -15.02 18.72 -28.10
CA GLY A 322 -16.28 19.47 -28.31
C GLY A 322 -16.68 20.54 -27.30
N LYS A 323 -15.77 21.10 -26.48
CA LYS A 323 -16.08 22.36 -25.78
C LYS A 323 -14.92 23.33 -25.87
N SER A 324 -14.97 24.19 -26.89
CA SER A 324 -14.33 25.50 -26.87
C SER A 324 -14.82 26.27 -25.64
N LYS A 325 -14.12 26.14 -24.51
CA LYS A 325 -14.25 27.11 -23.44
C LYS A 325 -13.34 28.27 -23.79
N GLN A 326 -13.95 29.42 -24.08
CA GLN A 326 -13.27 30.70 -23.99
C GLN A 326 -12.49 30.78 -22.66
N PRO A 327 -11.28 31.34 -22.65
CA PRO A 327 -10.54 31.50 -21.42
C PRO A 327 -11.33 32.42 -20.49
N ALA A 328 -11.75 31.89 -19.34
CA ALA A 328 -12.24 32.73 -18.25
C ALA A 328 -11.10 33.65 -17.81
N ALA A 329 -11.41 34.94 -17.67
CA ALA A 329 -10.48 35.99 -17.32
C ALA A 329 -9.59 35.61 -16.12
N SER A 330 -8.30 35.90 -16.25
CA SER A 330 -7.31 35.78 -15.18
C SER A 330 -7.74 36.65 -13.98
N PRO A 331 -7.77 36.13 -12.75
CA PRO A 331 -7.75 37.01 -11.58
C PRO A 331 -6.37 37.65 -11.52
N ALA A 332 -6.38 38.97 -11.35
CA ALA A 332 -5.20 39.83 -11.30
C ALA A 332 -4.08 39.27 -10.42
N ALA A 333 -2.86 39.42 -10.90
CA ALA A 333 -1.64 39.23 -10.12
C ALA A 333 -1.70 40.11 -8.87
N SER A 334 -1.75 39.50 -7.68
CA SER A 334 -1.31 40.16 -6.46
C SER A 334 0.20 39.92 -6.34
N SER A 335 0.90 41.03 -6.49
CA SER A 335 2.32 41.22 -6.21
C SER A 335 2.71 40.79 -4.80
N GLY A 336 3.86 40.13 -4.70
CA GLY A 336 4.76 40.29 -3.56
C GLY A 336 4.81 39.11 -2.59
N TRP A 337 5.96 38.42 -2.60
CA TRP A 337 6.93 38.32 -1.49
C TRP A 337 7.70 37.00 -1.63
N TRP A 338 8.84 37.07 -2.33
CA TRP A 338 9.94 36.10 -2.20
C TRP A 338 11.20 36.88 -1.84
N PRO A 339 11.90 36.57 -0.73
CA PRO A 339 13.23 37.11 -0.51
C PRO A 339 14.22 36.35 -1.40
N THR A 340 14.85 37.07 -2.33
CA THR A 340 16.00 36.61 -3.10
C THR A 340 17.24 36.66 -2.20
N THR A 341 17.79 35.51 -1.83
CA THR A 341 19.17 35.42 -1.34
C THR A 341 20.07 34.98 -2.49
N SER A 342 20.74 35.94 -3.09
CA SER A 342 21.91 35.73 -3.94
C SER A 342 23.13 35.50 -3.06
N SER A 343 23.72 34.31 -3.14
CA SER A 343 25.06 34.03 -2.62
C SER A 343 26.03 33.83 -3.79
N THR A 344 26.87 34.83 -4.03
CA THR A 344 28.09 34.71 -4.85
C THR A 344 29.14 33.92 -4.06
N PRO A 345 29.90 33.00 -4.67
CA PRO A 345 30.98 32.31 -3.97
C PRO A 345 32.24 33.19 -3.90
N PRO A 346 33.04 33.14 -2.82
CA PRO A 346 34.30 33.86 -2.75
C PRO A 346 35.43 33.09 -3.44
N ALA A 347 36.36 33.84 -4.01
CA ALA A 347 37.71 33.41 -4.37
C ALA A 347 38.65 33.53 -3.17
#